data_AF-A0A813HMJ7-F1
#
_entry.id   AF-A0A813HMJ7-F1
#
_cell.length_a   1.000
_cell.length_b   1.000
_cell.length_c   1.000
_cell.angle_alpha   90.00
_cell.angle_beta   90.00
_cell.angle_gamma   90.00
#
_symmetry.space_group_name_H-M   'P 1'
#
loop_
_entity.id
_entity.type
_entity.pdbx_description
1 polymer ?
#
loop_
_entity_poly.entity_id
_entity_poly.type
_entity_poly.pdbx_seq_one_letter_code
_entity_poly.pdbx_strand_id
1 'polypeptide(L)'
;MAQQVLATLILALCLSWASAAFNCSLYASTCSGTTGYTAYSSCSDTVAANLGGMACRIYHLGVAAMAGNATEHCPHAAQDATGPCATEVLKSFNCSLYASTCSGTTGYTAYSGCSDTVAANPLGMACRTYHLGVAAMAGNAAEHCPPCRTRSHGLLRYRSS
;
A
#
# COMPACT_ATOMS: atom_id res chain seq x y z
N MET A 1 -0.63 -37.06 -33.07
CA MET A 1 -1.16 -35.76 -32.61
C MET A 1 -1.16 -35.67 -31.08
N ALA A 2 -0.01 -35.91 -30.41
CA ALA A 2 0.08 -35.97 -28.94
C ALA A 2 1.11 -35.02 -28.32
N GLN A 3 1.90 -34.31 -29.15
CA GLN A 3 3.05 -33.51 -28.69
C GLN A 3 2.75 -32.04 -28.41
N GLN A 4 1.53 -31.55 -28.69
CA GLN A 4 1.18 -30.12 -28.58
C GLN A 4 0.33 -29.75 -27.35
N VAL A 5 -0.06 -30.72 -26.53
CA VAL A 5 -0.89 -30.47 -25.33
C VAL A 5 -0.03 -30.23 -24.07
N LEU A 6 1.27 -30.61 -24.11
CA LEU A 6 2.15 -30.48 -22.94
C LEU A 6 2.74 -29.08 -22.76
N ALA A 7 2.89 -28.30 -23.83
CA ALA A 7 3.51 -26.97 -23.79
C ALA A 7 2.58 -25.87 -23.22
N THR A 8 1.26 -26.06 -23.31
CA THR A 8 0.28 -25.11 -22.75
C THR A 8 0.05 -25.30 -21.25
N LEU A 9 0.36 -26.46 -20.68
CA LEU A 9 0.26 -26.68 -19.23
C LEU A 9 1.41 -26.02 -18.44
N ILE A 10 2.61 -25.94 -19.03
CA ILE A 10 3.80 -25.41 -18.35
C ILE A 10 3.78 -23.87 -18.28
N LEU A 11 3.21 -23.18 -19.28
CA LEU A 11 3.11 -21.72 -19.27
C LEU A 11 2.04 -21.18 -18.29
N ALA A 12 1.11 -22.03 -17.85
CA ALA A 12 0.08 -21.67 -16.86
C ALA A 12 0.58 -21.75 -15.40
N LEU A 13 1.69 -22.47 -15.14
CA LEU A 13 2.29 -22.60 -13.81
C LEU A 13 3.23 -21.43 -13.43
N CYS A 14 3.55 -20.55 -14.38
CA CYS A 14 4.41 -19.38 -14.14
C CYS A 14 3.65 -18.08 -13.84
N LEU A 15 2.31 -18.08 -13.88
CA LEU A 15 1.49 -16.85 -13.82
C LEU A 15 0.71 -16.62 -12.52
N SER A 16 0.91 -17.44 -11.49
CA SER A 16 0.09 -17.40 -10.27
C SER A 16 0.86 -17.08 -8.99
N TRP A 17 1.94 -16.31 -9.09
CA TRP A 17 2.53 -15.58 -7.96
C TRP A 17 2.10 -14.12 -8.01
N ALA A 18 0.81 -13.88 -8.24
CA ALA A 18 0.22 -12.61 -7.84
C ALA A 18 0.17 -12.65 -6.31
N SER A 19 1.16 -12.04 -5.63
CA SER A 19 1.12 -11.82 -4.19
C SER A 19 -0.25 -11.24 -3.84
N ALA A 20 -1.07 -12.00 -3.12
CA ALA A 20 -2.43 -11.58 -2.82
C ALA A 20 -2.37 -10.23 -2.09
N ALA A 21 -3.08 -9.21 -2.58
CA ALA A 21 -3.13 -7.92 -1.89
C ALA A 21 -3.89 -8.07 -0.56
N PHE A 22 -3.50 -7.28 0.44
CA PHE A 22 -4.21 -7.26 1.72
C PHE A 22 -5.66 -6.81 1.53
N ASN A 23 -6.61 -7.63 2.00
CA ASN A 23 -8.04 -7.42 1.74
C ASN A 23 -8.71 -6.66 2.89
N CYS A 24 -8.96 -5.38 2.66
CA CYS A 24 -9.56 -4.46 3.62
C CYS A 24 -10.94 -4.89 4.13
N SER A 25 -11.80 -5.36 3.21
CA SER A 25 -13.15 -5.80 3.55
C SER A 25 -13.12 -7.08 4.39
N LEU A 26 -12.22 -8.01 4.06
CA LEU A 26 -12.02 -9.23 4.83
C LEU A 26 -11.49 -8.92 6.23
N TYR A 27 -10.52 -8.01 6.37
CA TYR A 27 -10.03 -7.60 7.70
C TYR A 27 -11.15 -7.00 8.55
N ALA A 28 -11.96 -6.10 7.99
CA ALA A 28 -13.07 -5.50 8.72
C ALA A 28 -14.13 -6.54 9.14
N SER A 29 -14.53 -7.44 8.24
CA SER A 29 -15.55 -8.46 8.55
C SER A 29 -15.05 -9.54 9.52
N THR A 30 -13.79 -9.98 9.38
CA THR A 30 -13.19 -11.02 10.21
C THR A 30 -12.82 -10.51 11.61
N CYS A 31 -12.28 -9.29 11.71
CA CYS A 31 -11.63 -8.84 12.94
C CYS A 31 -12.46 -7.87 13.79
N SER A 32 -13.54 -7.27 13.29
CA SER A 32 -14.31 -6.24 14.01
C SER A 32 -14.89 -6.68 15.36
N GLY A 33 -15.08 -7.99 15.58
CA GLY A 33 -15.53 -8.55 16.85
C GLY A 33 -14.42 -8.96 17.83
N THR A 34 -13.15 -8.80 17.45
CA THR A 34 -12.01 -9.22 18.29
C THR A 34 -11.59 -8.11 19.26
N THR A 35 -11.12 -8.49 20.45
CA THR A 35 -10.53 -7.55 21.41
C THR A 35 -9.28 -6.91 20.81
N GLY A 36 -9.18 -5.58 20.89
CA GLY A 36 -8.05 -4.83 20.33
C GLY A 36 -8.18 -4.54 18.83
N TYR A 37 -9.31 -4.86 18.20
CA TYR A 37 -9.58 -4.46 16.83
C TYR A 37 -9.49 -2.95 16.67
N THR A 38 -8.64 -2.54 15.73
CA THR A 38 -8.61 -1.17 15.21
C THR A 38 -8.78 -1.25 13.69
N ALA A 39 -9.77 -0.52 13.18
CA ALA A 39 -9.94 -0.39 11.74
C ALA A 39 -8.73 0.34 11.14
N TYR A 40 -8.27 -0.11 9.97
CA TYR A 40 -7.30 0.68 9.21
C TYR A 40 -7.93 2.03 8.85
N SER A 41 -7.24 3.13 9.18
CA SER A 41 -7.79 4.47 9.00
C SER A 41 -8.11 4.76 7.52
N SER A 42 -7.18 4.38 6.62
CA SER A 42 -7.37 4.34 5.17
C SER A 42 -6.74 3.06 4.61
N CYS A 43 -7.50 1.97 4.59
CA CYS A 43 -6.94 0.66 4.26
C CYS A 43 -6.41 0.56 2.83
N SER A 44 -7.20 0.93 1.81
CA SER A 44 -6.81 0.85 0.38
C SER A 44 -5.48 1.56 0.10
N ASP A 45 -5.37 2.72 0.70
CA ASP A 45 -4.28 3.67 0.68
C ASP A 45 -3.01 3.11 1.34
N THR A 46 -3.19 2.47 2.51
CA THR A 46 -2.11 1.78 3.21
C THR A 46 -1.58 0.62 2.38
N VAL A 47 -2.46 -0.17 1.78
CA VAL A 47 -2.10 -1.29 0.90
C VAL A 47 -1.35 -0.80 -0.33
N ALA A 48 -1.80 0.28 -0.96
CA ALA A 48 -1.14 0.88 -2.12
C ALA A 48 0.28 1.38 -1.79
N ALA A 49 0.47 2.01 -0.63
CA ALA A 49 1.80 2.47 -0.18
C ALA A 49 2.75 1.30 0.16
N ASN A 50 2.20 0.12 0.50
CA ASN A 50 2.94 -1.04 0.99
C ASN A 50 2.87 -2.26 0.06
N LEU A 51 2.75 -2.02 -1.26
CA LEU A 51 2.84 -3.10 -2.25
C LEU A 51 4.12 -3.92 -2.05
N GLY A 52 3.96 -5.22 -1.85
CA GLY A 52 5.06 -6.16 -1.57
C GLY A 52 5.60 -6.18 -0.13
N GLY A 53 5.07 -5.36 0.79
CA GLY A 53 5.57 -5.23 2.17
C GLY A 53 4.61 -5.67 3.29
N MET A 54 3.50 -6.34 2.94
CA MET A 54 2.45 -6.77 3.89
C MET A 54 2.26 -8.30 3.93
N ALA A 55 3.26 -9.08 3.51
CA ALA A 55 3.10 -10.52 3.31
C ALA A 55 2.70 -11.27 4.60
N CYS A 56 3.29 -10.93 5.75
CA CYS A 56 2.94 -11.49 7.06
C CYS A 56 1.49 -11.13 7.43
N ARG A 57 1.12 -9.86 7.28
CA ARG A 57 -0.25 -9.38 7.56
C ARG A 57 -1.29 -10.04 6.65
N ILE A 58 -0.98 -10.21 5.37
CA ILE A 58 -1.82 -10.92 4.39
C ILE A 58 -2.03 -12.37 4.81
N TYR A 59 -0.94 -13.06 5.17
CA TYR A 59 -1.00 -14.44 5.65
C TYR A 59 -1.89 -14.57 6.90
N HIS A 60 -1.63 -13.76 7.93
CA HIS A 60 -2.38 -13.85 9.18
C HIS A 60 -3.85 -13.44 9.02
N LEU A 61 -4.16 -12.50 8.11
CA LEU A 61 -5.55 -12.22 7.76
C LEU A 61 -6.23 -13.45 7.13
N GLY A 62 -5.53 -14.17 6.25
CA GLY A 62 -6.04 -15.41 5.65
C GLY A 62 -6.34 -16.49 6.68
N VAL A 63 -5.48 -16.65 7.69
CA VAL A 63 -5.70 -17.62 8.79
C VAL A 63 -6.84 -17.13 9.71
N ALA A 64 -6.89 -15.84 10.03
CA ALA A 64 -7.95 -15.25 10.86
C ALA A 64 -9.35 -15.48 10.27
N ALA A 65 -9.47 -15.49 8.94
CA ALA A 65 -10.73 -15.72 8.24
C ALA A 65 -11.25 -17.17 8.35
N MET A 66 -10.43 -18.10 8.84
CA MET A 66 -10.84 -19.46 9.15
C MET A 66 -11.61 -19.51 10.48
N ALA A 67 -12.60 -20.40 10.59
CA ALA A 67 -13.46 -20.50 11.77
C ALA A 67 -12.65 -20.70 13.07
N GLY A 68 -12.92 -19.87 14.08
CA GLY A 68 -12.30 -19.95 15.42
C GLY A 68 -10.94 -19.27 15.56
N ASN A 69 -10.36 -18.72 14.48
CA ASN A 69 -8.98 -18.24 14.47
C ASN A 69 -8.82 -16.71 14.58
N ALA A 70 -9.92 -15.96 14.54
CA ALA A 70 -9.87 -14.50 14.48
C ALA A 70 -9.12 -13.87 15.67
N THR A 71 -9.42 -14.30 16.90
CA THR A 71 -8.84 -13.71 18.12
C THR A 71 -7.31 -13.79 18.16
N GLU A 72 -6.73 -14.90 17.72
CA GLU A 72 -5.28 -15.12 17.75
C GLU A 72 -4.54 -14.42 16.61
N HIS A 73 -5.17 -14.28 15.44
CA HIS A 73 -4.47 -13.83 14.23
C HIS A 73 -4.79 -12.40 13.79
N CYS A 74 -5.95 -11.84 14.17
CA CYS A 74 -6.28 -10.45 13.87
C CYS A 74 -5.26 -9.44 14.41
N PRO A 75 -4.67 -9.60 15.62
CA PRO A 75 -3.63 -8.70 16.12
C PRO A 75 -2.36 -8.63 15.25
N HIS A 76 -2.08 -9.65 14.44
CA HIS A 76 -0.93 -9.66 13.53
C HIS A 76 -1.26 -9.03 12.17
N ALA A 77 -2.54 -9.00 11.80
CA ALA A 77 -3.02 -8.34 10.58
C ALA A 77 -3.33 -6.84 10.77
N ALA A 78 -3.48 -6.39 12.02
CA ALA A 78 -3.85 -5.02 12.39
C ALA A 78 -2.81 -3.98 11.96
N GLN A 79 -3.23 -2.74 11.65
CA GLN A 79 -2.34 -1.67 11.17
C GLN A 79 -1.11 -1.48 12.07
N ASP A 80 -1.35 -1.38 13.38
CA ASP A 80 -0.33 -1.56 14.41
C ASP A 80 -0.29 -3.05 14.79
N ALA A 81 0.61 -3.80 14.16
CA ALA A 81 0.65 -5.25 14.33
C ALA A 81 1.45 -5.65 15.54
N THR A 82 0.95 -6.64 16.27
CA THR A 82 1.73 -7.34 17.29
C THR A 82 2.61 -8.42 16.65
N GLY A 83 3.59 -8.94 17.41
CA GLY A 83 4.47 -10.01 16.93
C GLY A 83 3.67 -11.24 16.53
N PRO A 84 3.96 -11.90 15.38
CA PRO A 84 5.23 -11.82 14.67
C PRO A 84 5.31 -10.74 13.57
N CYS A 85 4.20 -10.11 13.16
CA CYS A 85 4.20 -9.17 12.04
C CYS A 85 4.59 -7.73 12.40
N ALA A 86 4.93 -7.45 13.66
CA ALA A 86 5.39 -6.13 14.11
C ALA A 86 6.61 -5.60 13.32
N THR A 87 7.41 -6.49 12.72
CA THR A 87 8.57 -6.12 11.89
C THR A 87 8.17 -5.64 10.50
N GLU A 88 6.94 -5.90 10.04
CA GLU A 88 6.38 -5.28 8.83
C GLU A 88 5.98 -3.84 9.14
N VAL A 89 6.95 -2.94 9.09
CA VAL A 89 6.72 -1.51 9.27
C VAL A 89 5.98 -0.99 8.03
N LEU A 90 4.71 -0.63 8.22
CA LEU A 90 3.93 0.02 7.17
C LEU A 90 4.50 1.40 6.89
N LYS A 91 4.78 1.68 5.62
CA LYS A 91 5.29 2.97 5.16
C LYS A 91 4.29 4.08 5.51
N SER A 92 4.78 5.06 6.24
CA SER A 92 4.16 6.37 6.43
C SER A 92 4.82 7.40 5.51
N PHE A 93 4.21 8.58 5.37
CA PHE A 93 4.82 9.63 4.55
C PHE A 93 6.14 10.08 5.17
N ASN A 94 7.23 9.94 4.43
CA ASN A 94 8.57 10.29 4.91
C ASN A 94 8.94 11.70 4.47
N CYS A 95 8.91 12.64 5.42
CA CYS A 95 9.22 14.05 5.19
C CYS A 95 10.63 14.30 4.65
N SER A 96 11.63 13.57 5.13
CA SER A 96 13.02 13.70 4.67
C SER A 96 13.19 13.15 3.25
N LEU A 97 12.54 12.02 2.95
CA LEU A 97 12.52 11.47 1.59
C LEU A 97 11.80 12.42 0.63
N TYR A 98 10.70 13.04 1.05
CA TYR A 98 10.01 14.06 0.26
C TYR A 98 10.93 15.25 -0.05
N ALA A 99 11.57 15.83 0.95
CA ALA A 99 12.48 16.95 0.75
C ALA A 99 13.65 16.59 -0.18
N SER A 100 14.28 15.43 0.01
CA SER A 100 15.42 15.00 -0.81
C SER A 100 15.02 14.61 -2.23
N THR A 101 13.88 13.94 -2.41
CA THR A 101 13.41 13.47 -3.73
C THR A 101 12.80 14.60 -4.56
N CYS A 102 12.10 15.53 -3.92
CA CYS A 102 11.23 16.49 -4.60
C CYS A 102 11.76 17.93 -4.63
N SER A 103 12.81 18.28 -3.88
CA SER A 103 13.30 19.67 -3.79
C SER A 103 13.73 20.29 -5.13
N GLY A 104 14.12 19.47 -6.11
CA GLY A 104 14.48 19.91 -7.47
C GLY A 104 13.30 20.01 -8.45
N THR A 105 12.07 19.71 -8.02
CA THR A 105 10.91 19.68 -8.91
C THR A 105 10.18 21.03 -8.95
N THR A 106 9.68 21.42 -10.13
CA THR A 106 8.89 22.64 -10.29
C THR A 106 7.62 22.58 -9.44
N GLY A 107 7.41 23.59 -8.59
CA GLY A 107 6.25 23.64 -7.68
C GLY A 107 6.45 22.94 -6.34
N TYR A 108 7.67 22.47 -6.05
CA TYR A 108 8.03 22.01 -4.71
C TYR A 108 7.77 23.10 -3.66
N THR A 109 7.11 22.72 -2.58
CA THR A 109 6.96 23.55 -1.39
C THR A 109 7.47 22.75 -0.20
N ALA A 110 8.49 23.27 0.48
CA ALA A 110 8.95 22.65 1.71
C ALA A 110 7.83 22.70 2.75
N TYR A 111 7.49 21.54 3.32
CA TYR A 111 6.56 21.46 4.45
C TYR A 111 7.32 21.81 5.74
N SER A 112 7.32 23.09 6.12
CA SER A 112 7.96 23.57 7.36
C SER A 112 7.40 22.92 8.63
N GLY A 113 6.19 22.35 8.58
CA GLY A 113 5.59 21.48 9.60
C GLY A 113 5.18 20.12 9.05
N CYS A 114 6.08 19.45 8.33
CA CYS A 114 5.75 18.18 7.65
C CYS A 114 5.24 17.11 8.62
N SER A 115 5.93 16.92 9.76
CA SER A 115 5.51 15.95 10.77
C SER A 115 4.12 16.27 11.33
N ASP A 116 3.85 17.54 11.64
CA ASP A 116 2.54 17.98 12.15
C ASP A 116 1.45 17.81 11.09
N THR A 117 1.78 18.07 9.82
CA THR A 117 0.87 17.88 8.69
C THR A 117 0.54 16.40 8.51
N VAL A 118 1.54 15.52 8.59
CA VAL A 118 1.34 14.07 8.51
C VAL A 118 0.49 13.57 9.68
N ALA A 119 0.78 14.05 10.90
CA ALA A 119 0.03 13.71 12.10
C ALA A 119 -1.43 14.22 12.04
N ALA A 120 -1.66 15.41 11.49
CA ALA A 120 -2.99 15.99 11.33
C ALA A 120 -3.78 15.41 10.14
N ASN A 121 -3.11 14.74 9.19
CA ASN A 121 -3.72 14.21 7.96
C ASN A 121 -3.41 12.73 7.72
N PRO A 122 -3.59 11.83 8.71
CA PRO A 122 -3.22 10.43 8.57
C PRO A 122 -3.93 9.74 7.38
N LEU A 123 -5.13 10.21 7.04
CA LEU A 123 -5.92 9.73 5.88
C LEU A 123 -5.47 10.35 4.55
N GLY A 124 -5.01 11.61 4.57
CA GLY A 124 -4.66 12.37 3.36
C GLY A 124 -3.23 12.14 2.86
N MET A 125 -2.40 11.48 3.66
CA MET A 125 -1.00 11.28 3.32
C MET A 125 -0.74 10.05 2.45
N ALA A 126 -1.68 9.13 2.28
CA ALA A 126 -1.38 7.87 1.60
C ALA A 126 -1.13 8.01 0.09
N CYS A 127 -1.92 8.82 -0.63
CA CYS A 127 -1.62 9.20 -2.02
C CYS A 127 -0.19 9.75 -2.10
N ARG A 128 0.16 10.63 -1.16
CA ARG A 128 1.48 11.26 -1.11
C ARG A 128 2.58 10.26 -0.77
N THR A 129 2.34 9.30 0.12
CA THR A 129 3.29 8.23 0.47
C THR A 129 3.55 7.32 -0.73
N TYR A 130 2.51 6.93 -1.45
CA TYR A 130 2.63 6.14 -2.66
C TYR A 130 3.44 6.88 -3.73
N HIS A 131 3.02 8.10 -4.08
CA HIS A 131 3.68 8.91 -5.09
C HIS A 131 5.15 9.21 -4.72
N LEU A 132 5.43 9.50 -3.45
CA LEU A 132 6.79 9.66 -2.96
C LEU A 132 7.62 8.38 -3.12
N GLY A 133 7.03 7.22 -2.82
CA GLY A 133 7.67 5.93 -3.05
C GLY A 133 8.03 5.71 -4.52
N VAL A 134 7.10 6.00 -5.43
CA VAL A 134 7.36 5.88 -6.88
C VAL A 134 8.45 6.85 -7.33
N ALA A 135 8.36 8.12 -6.93
CA ALA A 135 9.34 9.16 -7.24
C ALA A 135 10.77 8.76 -6.83
N ALA A 136 10.92 8.15 -5.65
CA ALA A 136 12.20 7.73 -5.10
C ALA A 136 12.79 6.51 -5.81
N MET A 137 11.95 5.62 -6.35
CA MET A 137 12.40 4.38 -7.00
C MET A 137 12.68 4.54 -8.50
N ALA A 138 11.89 5.36 -9.21
CA ALA A 138 11.94 5.44 -10.66
C ALA A 138 12.67 6.70 -11.19
N GLY A 139 13.19 7.57 -10.30
CA GLY A 139 13.85 8.81 -10.71
C GLY A 139 12.92 9.81 -11.40
N ASN A 140 11.60 9.59 -11.33
CA ASN A 140 10.59 10.38 -12.03
C ASN A 140 9.90 11.38 -11.09
N ALA A 141 10.70 12.03 -10.25
CA ALA A 141 10.24 13.03 -9.30
C ALA A 141 9.36 14.11 -9.95
N ALA A 142 9.64 14.53 -11.18
CA ALA A 142 8.85 15.51 -11.90
C ALA A 142 7.37 15.11 -12.11
N GLU A 143 7.05 13.82 -12.14
CA GLU A 143 5.70 13.31 -12.39
C GLU A 143 4.95 13.00 -11.08
N HIS A 144 5.68 12.63 -10.03
CA HIS A 144 5.10 12.12 -8.79
C HIS A 144 5.27 13.02 -7.57
N CYS A 145 6.19 13.99 -7.60
CA CYS A 145 6.30 15.02 -6.55
C CYS A 145 5.30 16.17 -6.62
N PRO A 146 4.70 16.55 -7.78
CA PRO A 146 3.64 17.56 -7.80
C PRO A 146 2.49 17.15 -6.87
N PRO A 147 1.72 18.12 -6.32
CA PRO A 147 0.58 17.79 -5.47
C PRO A 147 -0.34 16.81 -6.19
N CYS A 148 -0.88 15.80 -5.47
CA CYS A 148 -1.91 14.89 -5.99
C CYS A 148 -3.08 15.74 -6.50
N ARG A 149 -3.01 16.23 -7.73
CA ARG A 149 -4.18 16.65 -8.48
C ARG A 149 -4.98 15.38 -8.60
N THR A 150 -6.26 15.45 -8.26
CA THR A 150 -7.25 14.43 -8.53
C THR A 150 -7.30 14.15 -10.04
N ARG A 151 -6.29 13.47 -10.59
CA ARG A 151 -6.31 12.94 -11.95
C ARG A 151 -7.12 11.67 -11.85
N SER A 152 -8.41 11.83 -12.11
CA SER A 152 -9.21 10.81 -12.79
C SER A 152 -8.31 10.03 -13.74
N HIS A 153 -8.11 8.75 -13.42
CA HIS A 153 -7.43 7.82 -14.31
C HIS A 153 -8.17 7.83 -15.66
N GLY A 154 -7.47 8.28 -16.71
CA GLY A 154 -7.92 8.15 -18.09
C GLY A 154 -8.89 9.23 -18.58
N LEU A 155 -8.35 10.36 -19.05
CA LEU A 155 -8.76 10.85 -20.36
C LEU A 155 -7.59 11.56 -21.04
N LEU A 156 -7.39 11.14 -22.28
CA LEU A 156 -6.47 11.63 -23.30
C LEU A 156 -6.31 13.15 -23.32
N ARG A 157 -5.05 13.57 -23.57
CA ARG A 157 -4.60 14.73 -24.37
C ARG A 157 -5.33 16.07 -24.14
N TYR A 158 -4.59 17.15 -23.91
CA TYR A 158 -4.25 18.13 -24.95
C TYR A 158 -3.47 19.33 -24.38
N ARG A 159 -2.18 19.36 -24.77
CA ARG A 159 -1.40 20.47 -25.33
C ARG A 159 -1.11 21.74 -24.50
N SER A 160 0.19 22.01 -24.50
CA SER A 160 0.88 23.27 -24.29
C SER A 160 0.18 24.46 -24.92
N SER A 161 0.08 25.55 -24.17
CA SER A 161 0.34 26.94 -24.59
C SER A 161 0.61 27.75 -23.32
#